data_AF-I3REH3-F1
#
_entry.id   AF-I3REH3-F1
#
_cell.length_a   1.000
_cell.length_b   1.000
_cell.length_c   1.000
_cell.angle_alpha   90.00
_cell.angle_beta   90.00
_cell.angle_gamma   90.00
#
_symmetry.space_group_name_H-M   'P 1'
#
loop_
_entity.id
_entity.type
_entity.pdbx_description
1 polymer ?
#
loop_
_entity_poly.entity_id
_entity_poly.type
_entity_poly.pdbx_seq_one_letter_code
_entity_poly.pdbx_strand_id
1 'polypeptide(L)' 'MGKFEQILDLLRNGTYTIEELAKKSGLSKEEVEGILEILKSMGYLKEVEAPSCELCPLKKVCPGKCVRSGIKAYVPTFEI' A
#
# COMPACT_ATOMS: atom_id res chain seq x y z
N MET A 1 2.53 0.55 20.37
CA MET A 1 1.87 0.08 19.13
C MET A 1 2.88 -0.76 18.37
N GLY A 2 2.46 -1.92 17.89
CA GLY A 2 3.29 -2.77 17.04
C GLY A 2 3.45 -2.18 15.64
N LYS A 3 4.52 -2.56 14.94
CA LYS A 3 4.81 -2.08 13.57
C LYS A 3 3.66 -2.38 12.59
N PHE A 4 3.02 -3.55 12.74
CA PHE A 4 1.87 -3.95 11.91
C PHE A 4 0.64 -3.07 12.13
N GLU A 5 0.29 -2.79 13.40
CA GLU A 5 -0.84 -1.94 13.76
C GLU A 5 -0.65 -0.54 13.18
N GLN A 6 0.55 0.02 13.32
CA GLN A 6 0.87 1.35 12.78
C GLN A 6 0.69 1.43 11.25
N ILE A 7 1.14 0.41 10.51
CA ILE A 7 0.94 0.37 9.05
C ILE A 7 -0.53 0.21 8.70
N LEU A 8 -1.28 -0.62 9.42
CA LEU A 8 -2.72 -0.79 9.21
C LEU A 8 -3.51 0.50 9.48
N ASP A 9 -3.18 1.23 10.55
CA ASP A 9 -3.76 2.53 10.86
C ASP A 9 -3.46 3.56 9.76
N LEU A 10 -2.23 3.57 9.23
CA LEU A 10 -1.91 4.41 8.08
C LEU A 10 -2.79 4.01 6.88
N LEU A 11 -2.85 2.75 6.51
CA LEU A 11 -3.65 2.29 5.36
C LEU A 11 -5.16 2.52 5.53
N ARG A 12 -5.67 2.58 6.75
CA ARG A 12 -7.06 3.02 7.05
C ARG A 12 -7.30 4.49 6.72
N ASN A 13 -6.32 5.33 7.00
CA ASN A 13 -6.45 6.78 6.89
C ASN A 13 -6.21 7.31 5.47
N GLY A 14 -5.77 6.47 4.53
CA GLY A 14 -5.64 6.86 3.14
C GLY A 14 -4.71 5.99 2.31
N THR A 15 -4.43 6.50 1.10
CA THR A 15 -3.54 5.86 0.14
C THR A 15 -2.12 6.41 0.31
N TYR A 16 -1.14 5.52 0.38
CA TYR A 16 0.26 5.87 0.59
C TYR A 16 1.16 5.04 -0.31
N THR A 17 2.27 5.63 -0.72
CA THR A 17 3.42 4.94 -1.33
C THR A 17 4.28 4.27 -0.24
N ILE A 18 5.15 3.33 -0.64
CA ILE A 18 6.09 2.68 0.29
C ILE A 18 7.01 3.73 0.94
N GLU A 19 7.45 4.73 0.17
CA GLU A 19 8.23 5.87 0.67
C GLU A 19 7.49 6.65 1.76
N GLU A 20 6.20 6.93 1.56
CA GLU A 20 5.40 7.67 2.52
C GLU A 20 5.12 6.87 3.77
N LEU A 21 4.83 5.57 3.62
CA LEU A 21 4.67 4.64 4.74
C LEU A 21 5.96 4.61 5.56
N ALA A 22 7.11 4.36 4.95
CA ALA A 22 8.41 4.33 5.60
C ALA A 22 8.69 5.63 6.38
N LYS A 23 8.44 6.79 5.75
CA LYS A 23 8.62 8.11 6.37
C LYS A 23 7.68 8.33 7.56
N LYS A 24 6.42 7.91 7.46
CA LYS A 24 5.40 8.12 8.50
C LYS A 24 5.51 7.12 9.66
N SER A 25 5.92 5.89 9.38
CA SER A 25 6.10 4.84 10.39
C SER A 25 7.50 4.86 11.02
N GLY A 26 8.46 5.56 10.40
CA GLY A 26 9.86 5.57 10.84
C GLY A 26 10.59 4.24 10.58
N LEU A 27 10.12 3.47 9.60
CA LEU A 27 10.67 2.15 9.23
C LEU A 27 11.48 2.25 7.93
N SER A 28 12.35 1.28 7.68
CA SER A 28 12.99 1.17 6.36
C SER A 28 11.99 0.76 5.28
N LYS A 29 12.33 1.00 4.01
CA LYS A 29 11.50 0.52 2.89
C LYS A 29 11.37 -1.00 2.90
N GLU A 30 12.45 -1.73 3.16
CA GLU A 30 12.42 -3.20 3.20
C GLU A 30 11.52 -3.71 4.35
N GLU A 31 11.54 -3.04 5.50
CA GLU A 31 10.65 -3.39 6.61
C GLU A 31 9.18 -3.18 6.24
N VAL A 32 8.85 -2.07 5.58
CA VAL A 32 7.49 -1.80 5.11
C VAL A 32 7.05 -2.85 4.10
N GLU A 33 7.89 -3.17 3.11
CA GLU A 33 7.60 -4.21 2.12
C GLU A 33 7.36 -5.58 2.77
N GLY A 34 8.21 -5.97 3.72
CA GLY A 34 8.04 -7.21 4.47
C GLY A 34 6.73 -7.24 5.26
N ILE A 35 6.38 -6.13 5.92
CA ILE A 35 5.11 -6.00 6.64
C ILE A 35 3.92 -6.12 5.68
N LEU A 36 3.96 -5.46 4.52
CA LEU A 36 2.87 -5.52 3.54
C LEU A 36 2.65 -6.94 3.00
N GLU A 37 3.72 -7.68 2.68
CA GLU A 37 3.60 -9.08 2.21
C GLU A 37 3.08 -10.02 3.30
N ILE A 38 3.46 -9.80 4.57
CA ILE A 38 2.89 -10.53 5.72
C ILE A 38 1.41 -10.23 5.87
N LEU A 39 1.02 -8.94 5.87
CA LEU A 39 -0.38 -8.52 6.01
C LEU A 39 -1.24 -9.05 4.86
N LYS A 40 -0.70 -9.09 3.64
CA LYS A 40 -1.34 -9.73 2.48
C LYS A 40 -1.52 -11.22 2.70
N SER A 41 -0.50 -11.93 3.17
CA SER A 41 -0.56 -13.38 3.44
C SER A 41 -1.57 -13.72 4.53
N MET A 42 -1.77 -12.82 5.50
CA MET A 42 -2.79 -12.91 6.54
C MET A 42 -4.20 -12.51 6.05
N GLY A 43 -4.33 -12.02 4.82
CA GLY A 43 -5.61 -11.62 4.23
C GLY A 43 -6.09 -10.23 4.63
N TYR A 44 -5.29 -9.41 5.32
CA TYR A 44 -5.64 -8.02 5.65
C TYR A 44 -5.50 -7.07 4.46
N LEU A 45 -4.68 -7.43 3.48
CA LEU A 45 -4.46 -6.67 2.26
C LEU A 45 -4.71 -7.57 1.04
N LYS A 46 -5.29 -7.00 0.00
CA LYS A 46 -5.42 -7.62 -1.31
C LYS A 46 -4.55 -6.87 -2.31
N GLU A 47 -3.74 -7.60 -3.05
CA GLU A 47 -3.04 -7.05 -4.21
C GLU A 47 -4.05 -6.87 -5.35
N VAL A 48 -4.09 -5.67 -5.93
CA VAL A 48 -4.97 -5.33 -7.02
C VAL A 48 -4.16 -4.91 -8.23
N GLU A 49 -4.47 -5.54 -9.37
CA GLU A 49 -4.01 -5.08 -10.66
C GLU A 49 -5.03 -4.10 -11.23
N ALA A 50 -4.57 -2.88 -11.53
CA ALA A 50 -5.41 -1.90 -12.20
C ALA A 50 -5.25 -2.04 -13.72
N PRO A 51 -6.34 -2.19 -14.50
CA PRO A 51 -6.26 -2.33 -15.94
C PRO A 51 -5.84 -1.02 -16.64
N SER A 52 -6.00 0.13 -15.99
CA SER A 52 -5.55 1.42 -16.48
C SER A 52 -5.22 2.38 -15.32
N CYS A 53 -4.40 3.40 -15.59
CA CYS A 53 -4.09 4.45 -14.61
C CYS A 53 -5.34 5.22 -14.14
N GLU A 54 -6.35 5.34 -15.00
CA GLU A 54 -7.58 6.07 -14.70
C GLU A 54 -8.46 5.36 -13.66
N LEU A 55 -8.42 4.03 -13.66
CA LEU A 55 -9.14 3.14 -12.74
C LEU A 55 -8.25 2.65 -11.59
N CYS A 56 -6.99 3.08 -11.54
CA CYS A 56 -6.06 2.63 -10.52
C CYS A 56 -6.40 3.25 -9.16
N PRO A 57 -6.53 2.46 -8.09
CA PRO A 57 -6.79 2.98 -6.75
C PRO A 57 -5.67 3.91 -6.25
N LEU A 58 -4.49 3.83 -6.86
CA LEU A 58 -3.37 4.71 -6.56
C LEU A 58 -3.41 6.04 -7.34
N LYS A 59 -4.43 6.33 -8.16
CA LYS A 59 -4.50 7.56 -8.99
C LYS A 59 -4.30 8.87 -8.21
N LYS A 60 -4.66 8.91 -6.93
CA LYS A 60 -4.46 10.09 -6.06
C LYS A 60 -2.99 10.36 -5.73
N VAL A 61 -2.15 9.33 -5.68
CA VAL A 61 -0.73 9.39 -5.29
C VAL A 61 0.22 9.09 -6.45
N CYS A 62 -0.24 8.34 -7.45
CA CYS A 62 0.49 8.03 -8.66
C CYS A 62 0.05 8.98 -9.79
N PRO A 63 0.92 9.86 -10.30
CA PRO A 63 0.57 10.87 -11.31
C PRO A 63 0.32 10.29 -12.72
N GLY A 64 0.15 8.97 -12.84
CA GLY A 64 -0.16 8.30 -14.11
C GLY A 64 0.94 8.36 -15.18
N LYS A 65 2.13 8.86 -14.85
CA LYS A 65 3.27 8.95 -15.78
C LYS A 65 3.94 7.60 -16.07
N CYS A 66 3.59 6.57 -15.31
CA CYS A 66 4.19 5.25 -15.40
C CYS A 66 3.43 4.40 -16.42
N VAL A 67 3.80 4.52 -17.70
CA VAL A 67 3.57 3.46 -18.70
C VAL A 67 4.44 2.26 -18.32
N ARG A 68 4.18 1.63 -17.17
CA ARG A 68 4.83 0.39 -16.73
C ARG A 68 3.78 -0.48 -16.08
N SER A 69 3.35 -1.50 -16.82
CA SER A 69 2.67 -2.67 -16.27
C SER A 69 3.54 -3.28 -15.16
N GLY A 70 2.94 -3.70 -14.04
CA GLY A 70 3.65 -4.40 -12.94
C GLY A 70 3.81 -3.63 -11.62
N ILE A 71 3.05 -2.56 -11.37
CA ILE A 71 3.01 -1.92 -10.05
C ILE A 71 2.11 -2.73 -9.12
N LYS A 72 2.66 -3.21 -8.00
CA LYS A 72 1.88 -3.83 -6.94
C LYS A 72 1.09 -2.77 -6.18
N ALA A 73 -0.23 -2.84 -6.21
CA ALA A 73 -1.10 -1.99 -5.40
C ALA A 73 -1.78 -2.84 -4.33
N TYR A 74 -1.77 -2.38 -3.08
CA TYR A 74 -2.42 -3.07 -1.97
C TYR A 74 -3.65 -2.29 -1.51
N VAL A 75 -4.75 -2.99 -1.30
CA VAL A 75 -5.99 -2.43 -0.76
C VAL A 75 -6.38 -3.20 0.50
N PRO A 76 -6.75 -2.52 1.59
CA PRO A 76 -7.31 -3.17 2.77
C PRO A 76 -8.55 -4.00 2.44
N THR A 77 -8.66 -5.19 3.04
CA THR A 77 -9.82 -6.09 2.86
C THR A 77 -10.92 -5.87 3.90
N PHE A 78 -10.62 -5.16 4.98
CA PHE A 78 -11.60 -4.76 5.98
C PHE A 78 -12.34 -3.50 5.53
N GLU A 79 -13.64 -3.44 5.82
CA GLU A 79 -14.47 -2.26 5.54
C GLU A 79 -13.92 -1.03 6.28
N ILE A 80 -13.90 0.11 5.58
CA ILE A 80 -13.50 1.44 6.07
C ILE A 80 -14.76 2.17 6.51
#